data_AF-A0A815ML24-F1
#
_entry.id   AF-A0A815ML24-F1
#
_cell.length_a   1.000
_cell.length_b   1.000
_cell.length_c   1.000
_cell.angle_alpha   90.00
_cell.angle_beta   90.00
_cell.angle_gamma   90.00
#
_symmetry.space_group_name_H-M   'P 1'
#
loop_
_entity.id
_entity.type
_entity.pdbx_description
1 polymer ?
#
loop_
_entity_poly.entity_id
_entity_poly.type
_entity_poly.pdbx_seq_one_letter_code
_entity_poly.pdbx_strand_id
1 'polypeptide(L)'
;MSQLQALIDKAPRLYSLAFSGKLSPDIAKLTSKSIRRLDLSDIETYFNKPACISLCHSALGIQCEVLLTQTNDRQNIPYLVKKMKNLRALCVKCNDKATRCNLSSWLRQRLPPNCSISDEANFAPSVRVQLWIR
;
A
#
# COMPACT_ATOMS: atom_id res chain seq x y z
N MET A 1 19.81 -9.90 1.02
CA MET A 1 19.43 -8.56 1.54
C MET A 1 20.50 -7.49 1.26
N SER A 2 21.77 -7.72 1.57
CA SER A 2 22.86 -6.76 1.31
C SER A 2 22.95 -6.31 -0.15
N GLN A 3 22.73 -7.22 -1.10
CA GLN A 3 22.80 -6.90 -2.54
C GLN A 3 21.70 -5.94 -3.01
N LEU A 4 20.44 -6.14 -2.59
CA LEU A 4 19.34 -5.25 -2.97
C LEU A 4 19.52 -3.85 -2.36
N GLN A 5 19.91 -3.78 -1.09
CA GLN A 5 20.22 -2.48 -0.46
C GLN A 5 21.37 -1.78 -1.19
N ALA A 6 22.45 -2.51 -1.51
CA ALA A 6 23.57 -1.95 -2.27
C ALA A 6 23.18 -1.44 -3.67
N LEU A 7 22.21 -2.08 -4.32
CA LEU A 7 21.66 -1.59 -5.60
C LEU A 7 20.85 -0.30 -5.41
N ILE A 8 20.02 -0.24 -4.36
CA ILE A 8 19.24 0.96 -4.02
C ILE A 8 20.18 2.13 -3.68
N ASP A 9 21.24 1.88 -2.91
CA ASP A 9 22.23 2.89 -2.52
C ASP A 9 22.97 3.48 -3.73
N LYS A 10 23.16 2.68 -4.79
CA LYS A 10 23.74 3.12 -6.06
C LYS A 10 22.76 3.86 -6.98
N ALA A 11 21.48 3.88 -6.64
CA ALA A 11 20.43 4.52 -7.43
C ALA A 11 19.79 5.68 -6.63
N PRO A 12 20.53 6.79 -6.37
CA PRO A 12 20.05 7.86 -5.50
C PRO A 12 18.81 8.59 -6.02
N ARG A 13 18.47 8.42 -7.31
CA ARG A 13 17.28 8.98 -7.95
C ARG A 13 16.14 7.97 -8.14
N LEU A 14 16.25 6.77 -7.56
CA LEU A 14 15.21 5.75 -7.65
C LEU A 14 13.94 6.21 -6.89
N TYR A 15 12.94 6.67 -7.64
CA TYR A 15 11.70 7.21 -7.06
C TYR A 15 10.64 6.13 -6.77
N SER A 16 10.63 5.06 -7.57
CA SER A 16 9.62 4.02 -7.52
C SER A 16 10.27 2.65 -7.37
N LEU A 17 9.73 1.82 -6.49
CA LEU A 17 10.16 0.44 -6.30
C LEU A 17 8.95 -0.48 -6.36
N ALA A 18 9.04 -1.50 -7.21
CA ALA A 18 8.00 -2.50 -7.39
C ALA A 18 8.53 -3.88 -6.99
N PHE A 19 7.68 -4.69 -6.37
CA PHE A 19 7.96 -6.07 -6.01
C PHE A 19 6.89 -6.98 -6.60
N SER A 20 7.33 -8.09 -7.17
CA SER A 20 6.47 -9.17 -7.64
C SER A 20 6.83 -10.49 -6.95
N GLY A 21 5.86 -11.40 -6.84
CA GLY A 21 6.05 -12.72 -6.24
C GLY A 21 6.05 -12.71 -4.71
N LYS A 22 6.84 -13.58 -4.08
CA LYS A 22 6.85 -13.71 -2.62
C LYS A 22 7.53 -12.52 -1.94
N LEU A 23 6.75 -11.72 -1.22
CA LEU A 23 7.24 -10.59 -0.43
C LEU A 23 8.16 -11.10 0.69
N SER A 24 9.44 -10.72 0.66
CA SER A 24 10.35 -10.99 1.78
C SER A 24 9.99 -10.09 2.97
N PRO A 25 9.95 -10.62 4.21
CA PRO A 25 9.76 -9.81 5.42
C PRO A 25 10.82 -8.72 5.58
N ASP A 26 11.95 -8.86 4.88
CA ASP A 26 13.04 -7.92 4.96
C ASP A 26 12.83 -6.61 4.17
N ILE A 27 11.74 -6.48 3.39
CA ILE A 27 11.44 -5.22 2.67
C ILE A 27 11.29 -4.03 3.62
N ALA A 28 10.81 -4.28 4.85
CA ALA A 28 10.74 -3.27 5.90
C ALA A 28 12.13 -2.77 6.38
N LYS A 29 13.22 -3.50 6.08
CA LYS A 29 14.60 -3.12 6.41
C LYS A 29 15.27 -2.30 5.32
N LEU A 30 14.68 -2.22 4.13
CA LEU A 30 15.24 -1.43 3.04
C LEU A 30 15.14 0.06 3.37
N THR A 31 16.15 0.80 2.96
CA THR A 31 16.22 2.25 3.15
C THR A 31 16.55 2.93 1.83
N SER A 32 15.97 4.10 1.61
CA SER A 32 16.30 4.99 0.51
C SER A 32 15.79 6.36 0.89
N LYS A 33 16.41 7.44 0.42
CA LYS A 33 15.86 8.80 0.62
C LYS A 33 14.99 9.27 -0.54
N SER A 34 15.02 8.57 -1.68
CA SER A 34 14.37 8.99 -2.93
C SER A 34 13.13 8.18 -3.28
N ILE A 35 13.00 6.95 -2.77
CA ILE A 35 11.80 6.14 -3.03
C ILE A 35 10.60 6.77 -2.34
N ARG A 36 9.57 7.09 -3.11
CA ARG A 36 8.27 7.61 -2.64
C ARG A 36 7.10 6.77 -3.14
N ARG A 37 7.31 5.92 -4.14
CA ARG A 37 6.30 5.01 -4.66
C ARG A 37 6.67 3.57 -4.40
N LEU A 38 5.75 2.83 -3.78
CA LEU A 38 5.87 1.39 -3.54
C LEU A 38 4.74 0.67 -4.27
N ASP A 39 5.11 -0.25 -5.15
CA ASP A 39 4.16 -1.14 -5.81
C ASP A 39 4.32 -2.56 -5.29
N LEU A 40 3.33 -2.99 -4.50
CA LEU A 40 3.21 -4.29 -3.87
C LEU A 40 1.92 -4.98 -4.33
N SER A 41 1.40 -4.61 -5.51
CA SER A 41 0.14 -5.14 -6.02
C SER A 41 0.27 -6.54 -6.63
N ASP A 42 1.47 -6.92 -7.07
CA ASP A 42 1.79 -8.17 -7.75
C ASP A 42 2.50 -9.21 -6.86
N ILE A 43 2.37 -9.05 -5.55
CA ILE A 43 2.90 -10.03 -4.61
C ILE A 43 1.94 -11.21 -4.43
N GLU A 44 2.43 -12.34 -3.93
CA GLU A 44 1.58 -13.53 -3.74
C GLU A 44 0.72 -13.46 -2.46
N THR A 45 1.06 -12.54 -1.54
CA THR A 45 0.47 -12.48 -0.20
C THR A 45 -0.36 -11.22 0.02
N TYR A 46 -1.53 -11.39 0.66
CA TYR A 46 -2.33 -10.26 1.12
C TYR A 46 -1.68 -9.61 2.34
N PHE A 47 -1.64 -8.28 2.37
CA PHE A 47 -1.25 -7.52 3.55
C PHE A 47 -2.25 -7.76 4.67
N ASN A 48 -1.79 -8.41 5.73
CA ASN A 48 -2.48 -8.52 6.99
C ASN A 48 -2.05 -7.40 7.94
N LYS A 49 -2.72 -7.30 9.09
CA LYS A 49 -2.44 -6.24 10.08
C LYS A 49 -0.96 -6.18 10.53
N PRO A 50 -0.28 -7.29 10.87
CA PRO A 50 1.16 -7.26 11.16
C PRO A 50 2.03 -6.71 10.01
N ALA A 51 1.76 -7.10 8.76
CA ALA A 51 2.49 -6.60 7.60
C ALA A 51 2.26 -5.08 7.40
N CYS A 52 1.02 -4.60 7.58
CA CYS A 52 0.71 -3.17 7.55
C CYS A 52 1.46 -2.40 8.65
N ILE A 53 1.49 -2.92 9.89
CA ILE A 53 2.23 -2.31 11.00
C ILE A 53 3.73 -2.23 10.66
N SER A 54 4.30 -3.33 10.17
CA SER A 54 5.72 -3.40 9.79
C SER A 54 6.06 -2.40 8.68
N LEU A 55 5.22 -2.32 7.64
CA LEU A 55 5.40 -1.35 6.56
C LEU A 55 5.32 0.10 7.08
N CYS A 56 4.30 0.44 7.88
CA CYS A 56 4.14 1.79 8.42
C CYS A 56 5.32 2.27 9.28
N HIS A 57 6.07 1.36 9.91
CA HIS A 57 7.25 1.69 10.71
C HIS A 57 8.57 1.60 9.93
N SER A 58 8.55 1.09 8.69
CA SER A 58 9.74 1.01 7.84
C SER A 58 10.15 2.37 7.29
N ALA A 59 11.44 2.53 6.96
CA ALA A 59 11.94 3.75 6.33
C ALA A 59 11.21 4.05 5.00
N LEU A 60 10.98 3.02 4.18
CA LEU A 60 10.22 3.15 2.94
C LEU A 60 8.76 3.55 3.19
N GLY A 61 8.09 2.96 4.18
CA GLY A 61 6.69 3.28 4.48
C GLY A 61 6.50 4.67 5.07
N ILE A 62 7.43 5.15 5.90
CA ILE A 62 7.37 6.49 6.51
C ILE A 62 7.34 7.58 5.43
N GLN A 63 8.13 7.44 4.38
CA GLN A 63 8.25 8.43 3.30
C GLN A 63 7.38 8.11 2.07
N CYS A 64 6.64 7.00 2.09
CA CYS A 64 5.84 6.57 0.95
C CYS A 64 4.69 7.55 0.70
N GLU A 65 4.63 8.09 -0.51
CA GLU A 65 3.58 8.96 -1.00
C GLU A 65 2.54 8.19 -1.81
N VAL A 66 2.95 7.12 -2.51
CA VAL A 66 2.08 6.32 -3.36
C VAL A 66 2.26 4.84 -3.06
N LEU A 67 1.22 4.21 -2.53
CA LEU A 67 1.22 2.78 -2.22
C LEU A 67 0.21 2.04 -3.10
N LEU A 68 0.68 1.01 -3.80
CA LEU A 68 -0.17 0.02 -4.45
C LEU A 68 -0.03 -1.29 -3.68
N THR A 69 -1.13 -1.87 -3.23
CA THR A 69 -1.10 -3.07 -2.38
C THR A 69 -2.38 -3.89 -2.52
N GLN A 70 -2.43 -5.02 -1.82
CA GLN A 70 -3.62 -5.86 -1.73
C GLN A 70 -3.82 -6.36 -0.30
N THR A 71 -5.07 -6.44 0.14
CA THR A 71 -5.44 -6.90 1.49
C THR A 71 -6.70 -7.74 1.48
N ASN A 72 -6.83 -8.66 2.42
CA ASN A 72 -8.04 -9.47 2.64
C ASN A 72 -8.92 -8.94 3.79
N ASP A 73 -8.49 -7.87 4.46
CA ASP A 73 -9.22 -7.24 5.55
C ASP A 73 -9.31 -5.73 5.29
N ARG A 74 -10.54 -5.25 5.07
CA ARG A 74 -10.82 -3.85 4.77
C ARG A 74 -10.36 -2.89 5.88
N GLN A 75 -10.19 -3.35 7.13
CA GLN A 75 -9.71 -2.54 8.25
C GLN A 75 -8.24 -2.11 8.08
N ASN A 76 -7.48 -2.82 7.26
CA ASN A 76 -6.11 -2.43 6.94
C ASN A 76 -6.05 -1.14 6.12
N ILE A 77 -7.08 -0.83 5.33
CA ILE A 77 -7.13 0.38 4.48
C ILE A 77 -7.14 1.66 5.33
N PRO A 78 -8.13 1.90 6.23
CA PRO A 78 -8.10 3.09 7.07
C PRO A 78 -6.92 3.10 8.05
N TYR A 79 -6.40 1.93 8.43
CA TYR A 79 -5.17 1.86 9.22
C TYR A 79 -3.97 2.45 8.48
N LEU A 80 -3.74 2.04 7.23
CA LEU A 80 -2.65 2.56 6.39
C LEU A 80 -2.79 4.08 6.18
N VAL A 81 -3.99 4.54 5.79
CA VAL A 81 -4.29 5.97 5.60
C VAL A 81 -4.00 6.78 6.85
N LYS A 82 -4.35 6.26 8.04
CA LYS A 82 -4.11 6.95 9.31
C LYS A 82 -2.64 6.98 9.73
N LYS A 83 -1.86 5.95 9.37
CA LYS A 83 -0.50 5.75 9.90
C LYS A 83 0.61 6.23 8.97
N MET A 84 0.41 6.19 7.66
CA MET A 84 1.38 6.64 6.67
C MET A 84 1.20 8.13 6.39
N LYS A 85 1.84 8.98 7.20
CA LYS A 85 1.61 10.44 7.19
C LYS A 85 1.91 11.15 5.86
N ASN A 86 2.80 10.58 5.05
CA ASN A 86 3.17 11.15 3.75
C ASN A 86 2.35 10.57 2.60
N LEU A 87 1.44 9.63 2.88
CA LEU A 87 0.65 8.96 1.86
C LEU A 87 -0.31 9.94 1.20
N ARG A 88 -0.20 10.05 -0.12
CA ARG A 88 -1.03 10.90 -1.00
C ARG A 88 -1.95 10.07 -1.90
N ALA A 89 -1.52 8.86 -2.25
CA ALA A 89 -2.34 7.93 -3.02
C ALA A 89 -2.21 6.51 -2.48
N LEU A 90 -3.36 5.82 -2.37
CA LEU A 90 -3.43 4.41 -2.02
C LEU A 90 -4.31 3.70 -3.05
N CYS A 91 -3.72 2.81 -3.85
CA CYS A 91 -4.47 1.89 -4.69
C CYS A 91 -4.47 0.53 -4.00
N VAL A 92 -5.64 0.02 -3.64
CA VAL A 92 -5.76 -1.24 -2.91
C VAL A 92 -6.73 -2.19 -3.58
N LYS A 93 -6.23 -3.40 -3.85
CA LYS A 93 -7.04 -4.55 -4.21
C LYS A 93 -7.52 -5.23 -2.92
N CYS A 94 -8.82 -5.14 -2.64
CA CYS A 94 -9.40 -5.73 -1.45
C CYS A 94 -10.16 -7.01 -1.80
N ASN A 95 -9.81 -8.11 -1.13
CA ASN A 95 -10.50 -9.39 -1.22
C ASN A 95 -11.13 -9.77 0.13
N ASP A 96 -11.88 -8.83 0.72
CA ASP A 96 -12.66 -9.10 1.91
C ASP A 96 -14.00 -9.75 1.50
N LYS A 97 -14.24 -10.96 1.98
CA LYS A 97 -15.44 -11.76 1.67
C LYS A 97 -16.75 -11.00 1.91
N ALA A 98 -16.77 -10.07 2.86
CA ALA A 98 -17.93 -9.28 3.24
C ALA A 98 -18.03 -7.92 2.52
N THR A 99 -17.16 -7.64 1.54
CA THR A 99 -17.10 -6.34 0.82
C THR A 99 -17.55 -6.36 -0.63
N ARG A 100 -18.04 -7.51 -1.15
CA ARG A 100 -18.37 -7.66 -2.58
C ARG A 100 -19.30 -6.57 -3.17
N CYS A 101 -20.08 -5.86 -2.35
CA CYS A 101 -21.00 -4.83 -2.84
C CYS A 101 -20.88 -3.43 -2.22
N ASN A 102 -19.92 -3.13 -1.33
CA ASN A 102 -19.95 -1.81 -0.67
C ASN A 102 -18.64 -1.28 -0.04
N LEU A 103 -17.46 -1.66 -0.57
CA LEU A 103 -16.20 -1.18 0.01
C LEU A 103 -16.09 0.34 0.01
N SER A 104 -16.39 1.00 -1.12
CA SER A 104 -16.19 2.45 -1.23
C SER A 104 -17.14 3.26 -0.35
N SER A 105 -18.43 2.91 -0.25
CA SER A 105 -19.30 3.63 0.68
C SER A 105 -18.92 3.34 2.14
N TRP A 106 -18.45 2.13 2.46
CA TRP A 106 -17.91 1.84 3.79
C TRP A 106 -16.68 2.70 4.09
N LEU A 107 -15.77 2.88 3.13
CA LEU A 107 -14.59 3.73 3.29
C LEU A 107 -14.97 5.22 3.42
N ARG A 108 -15.98 5.72 2.68
CA ARG A 108 -16.48 7.10 2.82
C ARG A 108 -16.96 7.40 4.24
N GLN A 109 -17.45 6.41 4.99
CA GLN A 109 -17.89 6.58 6.37
C GLN A 109 -16.75 6.51 7.41
N ARG A 110 -15.58 5.98 7.03
CA ARG A 110 -14.48 5.65 7.95
C ARG A 110 -13.21 6.46 7.72
N LEU A 111 -13.06 7.05 6.55
CA LEU A 111 -11.90 7.85 6.19
C LEU A 111 -12.12 9.32 6.50
N PRO A 112 -11.04 10.09 6.74
CA PRO A 112 -11.17 11.52 6.94
C PRO A 112 -11.69 12.21 5.66
N PRO A 113 -12.33 13.39 5.80
CA PRO A 113 -13.01 14.06 4.69
C PRO A 113 -12.05 14.58 3.59
N ASN A 114 -10.74 14.62 3.84
CA ASN A 114 -9.73 14.97 2.85
C ASN A 114 -9.40 13.82 1.87
N CYS A 115 -10.04 12.66 2.04
CA CYS A 115 -9.86 11.50 1.17
C CYS A 115 -10.91 11.49 0.05
N SER A 116 -10.47 11.49 -1.20
CA SER A 116 -11.33 11.20 -2.36
C SER A 116 -11.20 9.74 -2.76
N ILE A 117 -12.32 9.08 -3.08
CA ILE A 117 -12.36 7.64 -3.41
C ILE A 117 -12.90 7.47 -4.82
N SER A 118 -12.10 6.83 -5.68
CA SER A 118 -12.51 6.39 -7.01
C SER A 118 -12.61 4.87 -7.05
N ASP A 119 -13.77 4.40 -7.50
CA ASP A 119 -14.02 3.00 -7.78
C ASP A 119 -13.43 2.65 -9.15
N GLU A 120 -12.52 1.68 -9.20
CA GLU A 120 -12.13 1.09 -10.49
C GLU A 120 -13.10 -0.04 -10.80
N ALA A 121 -14.02 0.21 -11.74
CA ALA A 121 -14.92 -0.82 -12.26
C ALA A 121 -14.10 -2.02 -12.76
N ASN A 122 -14.15 -3.14 -12.05
CA ASN A 122 -13.46 -4.37 -12.44
C ASN A 122 -14.41 -5.56 -12.36
N PHE A 123 -14.45 -6.33 -13.44
CA PHE A 123 -15.21 -7.59 -13.61
C PHE A 123 -14.54 -8.79 -12.90
N ALA A 124 -13.70 -8.55 -11.88
CA ALA A 124 -12.85 -9.53 -11.22
C ALA A 124 -13.36 -9.84 -9.78
N PRO A 125 -12.98 -10.98 -9.15
CA PRO A 125 -13.47 -11.36 -7.82
C PRO A 125 -13.02 -10.42 -6.67
N SER A 126 -12.21 -9.41 -6.94
CA SER A 126 -11.69 -8.44 -5.97
C SER A 126 -12.06 -7.02 -6.37
N VAL A 127 -12.43 -6.19 -5.38
CA VAL A 127 -12.71 -4.77 -5.60
C VAL A 127 -11.41 -3.99 -5.55
N ARG A 128 -11.16 -3.15 -6.55
CA ARG A 128 -10.05 -2.18 -6.54
C ARG A 128 -10.60 -0.80 -6.22
N VAL A 129 -9.99 -0.16 -5.22
CA VAL A 129 -10.32 1.22 -4.87
C VAL A 129 -9.04 2.04 -4.89
N GLN A 130 -9.16 3.24 -5.43
CA GLN A 130 -8.09 4.23 -5.40
C GLN A 130 -8.51 5.38 -4.51
N LEU A 131 -7.59 5.75 -3.61
CA LEU A 131 -7.77 6.78 -2.61
C LEU A 131 -6.76 7.90 -2.86
N TRP A 132 -7.24 9.14 -2.89
CA TRP A 132 -6.43 10.34 -2.98
C TRP A 132 -6.53 11.12 -1.68
N ILE A 133 -5.40 11.41 -1.05
CA ILE A 133 -5.29 12.04 0.27
C ILE A 133 -4.65 13.42 0.06
N ARG A 134 -5.37 14.47 0.47
CA ARG A 134 -4.94 15.87 0.36
C ARG A 134 -4.33 16.40 1.64
#